data_AF-A0A4P5UW84-F1
#
_entry.id   AF-A0A4P5UW84-F1
#
_cell.length_a   1.000
_cell.length_b   1.000
_cell.length_c   1.000
_cell.angle_alpha   90.00
_cell.angle_beta   90.00
_cell.angle_gamma   90.00
#
_symmetry.space_group_name_H-M   'P 1'
#
loop_
_entity.id
_entity.type
_entity.pdbx_description
1 polymer ?
#
loop_
_entity_poly.entity_id
_entity_poly.type
_entity_poly.pdbx_seq_one_letter_code
_entity_poly.pdbx_strand_id
1 'polypeptide(L)' 'MAKKQTFGDKMSKKVVDTRLNVKVIKPYHSEKGNLKYLERFVKINDLSEIDKIDISR' A
#
# COMPACT_ATOMS: atom_id res chain seq x y z
N MET A 1 -24.90 -10.43 -30.24
CA MET A 1 -23.48 -10.80 -30.45
C MET A 1 -22.67 -10.43 -29.23
N ALA A 2 -22.42 -11.37 -28.32
CA ALA A 2 -21.50 -11.17 -27.20
C ALA A 2 -20.10 -11.62 -27.64
N LYS A 3 -19.12 -10.71 -27.67
CA LYS A 3 -17.73 -11.08 -27.95
C LYS A 3 -17.29 -12.09 -26.88
N LYS A 4 -17.01 -13.32 -27.31
CA LYS A 4 -16.59 -14.43 -26.44
C LYS A 4 -15.17 -14.10 -25.93
N GLN A 5 -15.09 -13.46 -24.77
CA GLN A 5 -13.81 -13.20 -24.12
C GLN A 5 -13.21 -14.53 -23.66
N THR A 6 -12.05 -14.89 -24.20
CA THR A 6 -11.40 -16.15 -23.82
C THR A 6 -10.65 -16.00 -22.51
N PHE A 7 -10.35 -17.12 -21.83
CA PHE A 7 -9.56 -17.10 -20.59
C PHE A 7 -8.16 -16.50 -20.80
N GLY A 8 -7.56 -16.71 -21.98
CA GLY A 8 -6.30 -16.08 -22.37
C GLY A 8 -6.38 -14.54 -22.39
N ASP A 9 -7.49 -13.98 -22.85
CA ASP A 9 -7.72 -12.52 -22.89
C ASP A 9 -7.90 -11.87 -21.51
N LYS A 10 -8.25 -12.66 -20.49
CA LYS A 10 -8.36 -12.19 -19.10
C LYS A 10 -7.01 -12.22 -18.38
N MET A 11 -6.13 -13.16 -18.75
CA MET A 11 -4.84 -13.35 -18.10
C MET A 11 -3.80 -12.33 -18.56
N SER A 12 -3.88 -11.85 -19.80
CA SER A 12 -2.93 -10.89 -20.40
C SER A 12 -3.16 -9.42 -19.99
N LYS A 13 -4.25 -9.09 -19.28
CA LYS A 13 -4.67 -7.71 -19.00
C LYS A 13 -4.40 -7.18 -17.59
N LYS A 14 -3.80 -7.96 -16.69
CA LYS A 14 -3.42 -7.47 -15.37
C LYS A 14 -1.93 -7.60 -15.20
N VAL A 15 -1.22 -6.49 -15.38
CA VAL A 15 0.02 -6.26 -14.64
C VAL A 15 -0.39 -6.38 -13.17
N VAL A 16 -0.12 -7.54 -12.58
CA VAL A 16 -0.30 -7.75 -11.15
C VAL A 16 0.62 -6.73 -10.50
N ASP A 17 0.05 -5.82 -9.72
CA ASP A 17 0.84 -4.84 -8.97
C ASP A 17 1.77 -5.64 -8.04
N THR A 18 3.04 -5.75 -8.40
CA THR A 18 4.05 -6.55 -7.69
C THR A 18 4.53 -5.85 -6.42
N ARG A 19 4.03 -4.65 -6.15
CA ARG A 19 4.40 -3.86 -4.98
C ARG A 19 3.81 -4.48 -3.72
N LEU A 20 4.62 -4.51 -2.67
CA LEU A 20 4.21 -4.91 -1.34
C LEU A 20 3.35 -3.80 -0.73
N ASN A 21 2.19 -4.17 -0.20
CA ASN A 21 1.34 -3.25 0.54
C ASN A 21 1.62 -3.39 2.03
N VAL A 22 2.21 -2.36 2.64
CA VAL A 22 2.65 -2.39 4.04
C VAL A 22 1.90 -1.32 4.84
N LYS A 23 1.48 -1.69 6.06
CA LYS A 23 0.90 -0.77 7.02
C LYS A 23 2.01 -0.20 7.89
N VAL A 24 2.21 1.11 7.83
CA VAL A 24 3.18 1.81 8.66
C VAL A 24 2.41 2.48 9.81
N ILE A 25 2.90 2.29 11.03
CA ILE A 25 2.30 2.78 12.27
C ILE A 25 3.34 3.62 13.02
N LYS A 26 3.10 4.92 13.17
CA LYS A 26 3.98 5.84 13.89
C LYS A 26 3.26 6.43 15.11
N PRO A 27 3.75 6.22 16.34
CA PRO A 27 3.20 6.87 17.51
C PRO A 27 3.52 8.37 17.50
N TYR A 28 2.59 9.20 17.97
CA TYR A 28 2.79 10.63 18.19
C TYR A 28 2.08 11.07 19.47
N HIS A 29 2.64 12.09 20.11
CA HIS A 29 1.99 12.74 21.24
C HIS A 29 1.01 13.78 20.70
N SER A 30 -0.24 13.68 21.13
CA SER A 30 -1.23 14.72 20.84
C SER A 30 -0.99 15.94 21.73
N GLU A 31 -1.45 17.12 21.30
CA GLU A 31 -1.36 18.37 22.08
C GLU A 31 -1.99 18.25 23.48
N LYS A 32 -2.87 17.28 23.69
CA LYS A 32 -3.52 16.97 24.97
C LYS A 32 -2.74 15.96 25.82
N GLY A 33 -1.51 15.62 25.45
CA GLY A 33 -0.63 14.67 26.17
C GLY A 33 -0.93 13.19 25.94
N ASN A 34 -2.02 12.84 25.25
CA ASN A 34 -2.34 11.44 24.95
C ASN A 34 -1.45 10.88 23.83
N LEU A 35 -0.99 9.64 23.98
CA LEU A 35 -0.31 8.87 22.94
C LEU A 35 -1.35 8.44 21.88
N LYS A 36 -1.09 8.79 20.62
CA LYS A 36 -1.91 8.41 19.46
C LYS A 36 -1.04 7.77 18.40
N TYR A 37 -1.67 7.15 17.41
CA TYR A 37 -0.97 6.49 16.30
C TYR A 37 -1.42 7.06 14.97
N LEU A 38 -0.46 7.32 14.08
CA LEU A 38 -0.69 7.59 12.66
C LEU A 38 -0.52 6.27 11.92
N GLU A 39 -1.56 5.88 11.19
CA GLU A 39 -1.56 4.65 10.42
C GLU A 39 -1.76 4.99 8.94
N ARG A 40 -0.90 4.45 8.08
CA ARG A 40 -1.04 4.61 6.63
C ARG A 40 -0.61 3.33 5.91
N PHE A 41 -1.38 2.96 4.89
CA PHE A 41 -0.97 1.93 3.95
C PHE A 41 -0.14 2.56 2.83
N VAL A 42 1.02 1.97 2.57
CA VAL A 42 1.96 2.41 1.53
C VAL A 42 2.33 1.21 0.68
N LYS A 43 2.40 1.44 -0.64
CA LYS A 43 2.91 0.46 -1.59
C LYS A 43 4.40 0.70 -1.80
N ILE A 44 5.21 -0.33 -1.54
CA ILE A 44 6.66 -0.31 -1.72
C ILE A 44 7.08 -1.38 -2.72
N ASN A 45 8.20 -1.18 -3.39
CA ASN A 45 8.73 -2.21 -4.28
C ASN A 45 9.52 -3.27 -3.49
N ASP A 46 10.20 -2.85 -2.43
CA ASP A 46 11.05 -3.71 -1.59
C ASP A 46 10.96 -3.33 -0.11
N LEU A 47 11.15 -4.30 0.77
CA LEU A 47 11.14 -4.10 2.23
C LEU A 47 12.19 -3.08 2.70
N SER A 48 13.31 -2.95 2.00
CA SER A 48 14.37 -1.99 2.32
C SER A 48 13.93 -0.52 2.14
N GLU A 49 12.81 -0.28 1.45
CA GLU A 49 12.25 1.07 1.26
C GLU A 49 11.50 1.58 2.52
N ILE A 50 11.23 0.72 3.51
CA ILE A 50 10.49 1.07 4.74
C ILE A 50 11.16 2.22 5.49
N ASP A 51 12.49 2.20 5.61
CA ASP A 51 13.24 3.21 6.36
C ASP A 51 13.17 4.61 5.73
N LYS A 52 12.80 4.70 4.45
CA LYS A 52 12.66 5.96 3.71
C LYS A 52 11.25 6.54 3.83
N ILE A 53 10.29 5.80 4.38
CA ILE A 53 8.92 6.26 4.54
C ILE A 53 8.83 7.11 5.80
N ASP A 54 8.85 8.44 5.63
CA ASP A 54 8.45 9.34 6.71
C ASP A 54 6.95 9.65 6.62
N ILE A 55 6.26 9.39 7.72
CA ILE A 55 4.86 9.75 7.91
C ILE A 55 4.83 10.89 8.92
N SER A 56 4.71 12.11 8.42
CA SER A 56 4.42 13.29 9.24
C SER A 56 2.91 13.55 9.27
N ARG A 57 2.46 14.10 10.38
CA ARG A 57 1.18 14.82 10.48
C ARG A 57 1.38 16.26 10.02
#